data_AF-A0A2S8ACF9-F1
#
_entry.id   AF-A0A2S8ACF9-F1
#
_cell.length_a   1.000
_cell.length_b   1.000
_cell.length_c   1.000
_cell.angle_alpha   90.00
_cell.angle_beta   90.00
_cell.angle_gamma   90.00
#
_symmetry.space_group_name_H-M   'P 1'
#
loop_
_entity.id
_entity.type
_entity.pdbx_description
1 polymer ?
#
loop_
_entity_poly.entity_id
_entity_poly.type
_entity_poly.pdbx_seq_one_letter_code
_entity_poly.pdbx_strand_id
1 'polypeptide(L)'
;MKIHKISDENKNLFPKYFYWSIPIFLISNIIFRYFYYEGTATTDSFSYFKLAASLPKIKSSYFPILYPFLLRVTNLFTNDYFISSKILSIISILFILYFTKKVNFFWKEIWILLLSPICLMIMPMSWSETILLPILIVYFYLNYIIHK
;
A
#
# COMPACT_ATOMS: atom_id res chain seq x y z
N MET A 1 -10.11 1.75 53.46
CA MET A 1 -9.55 1.14 52.24
C MET A 1 -9.99 1.98 51.04
N LYS A 2 -9.15 2.91 50.56
CA LYS A 2 -9.46 3.77 49.40
C LYS A 2 -9.33 2.91 48.15
N ILE A 3 -10.44 2.54 47.55
CA ILE A 3 -10.45 1.95 46.20
C ILE A 3 -10.07 3.07 45.25
N HIS A 4 -8.84 3.01 44.74
CA HIS A 4 -8.41 3.88 43.64
C HIS A 4 -9.35 3.61 42.46
N LYS A 5 -10.24 4.56 42.18
CA LYS A 5 -10.90 4.67 40.88
C LYS A 5 -9.78 4.87 39.85
N ILE A 6 -9.40 3.78 39.18
CA ILE A 6 -8.66 3.87 37.92
C ILE A 6 -9.57 4.64 36.97
N SER A 7 -9.15 5.85 36.61
CA SER A 7 -9.91 6.75 35.74
C SER A 7 -10.27 6.06 34.42
N ASP A 8 -11.54 6.18 34.03
CA ASP A 8 -12.08 5.64 32.77
C ASP A 8 -11.41 6.23 31.51
N GLU A 9 -10.55 7.24 31.66
CA GLU A 9 -9.77 7.85 30.57
C GLU A 9 -8.80 6.86 29.89
N ASN A 10 -8.32 5.84 30.60
CA ASN A 10 -7.38 4.86 30.04
C ASN A 10 -8.04 3.71 29.24
N LYS A 11 -9.37 3.53 29.33
CA LYS A 11 -10.05 2.40 28.67
C LYS A 11 -10.17 2.52 27.14
N ASN A 12 -9.88 3.69 26.57
CA ASN A 12 -10.08 3.98 25.14
C ASN A 12 -8.80 4.29 24.34
N LEU A 13 -7.61 4.21 24.94
CA LEU A 13 -6.35 4.49 24.22
C LEU A 13 -5.95 3.37 23.26
N PHE A 14 -6.15 2.10 23.67
CA PHE A 14 -5.81 0.93 22.87
C PHE A 14 -6.49 0.91 21.48
N PRO A 15 -7.83 1.07 21.36
CA PRO A 15 -8.48 1.10 20.05
C PRO A 15 -8.11 2.34 19.24
N LYS A 16 -7.71 3.44 19.88
CA LYS A 16 -7.34 4.68 19.18
C LYS A 16 -6.01 4.54 18.43
N TYR A 17 -4.99 3.96 19.06
CA TYR A 17 -3.66 3.81 18.45
C TYR A 17 -3.52 2.56 17.58
N PHE A 18 -4.37 1.54 17.80
CA PHE A 18 -4.33 0.31 17.02
C PHE A 18 -4.41 0.55 15.51
N TYR A 19 -5.33 1.39 15.02
CA TYR A 19 -5.43 1.64 13.58
C TYR A 19 -4.23 2.40 13.01
N TRP A 20 -3.54 3.19 13.83
CA TRP A 20 -2.33 3.91 13.42
C TRP A 20 -1.09 3.02 13.40
N SER A 21 -1.09 1.88 14.09
CA SER A 21 0.02 0.93 14.02
C SER A 21 -0.03 0.04 12.78
N ILE A 22 -1.20 -0.14 12.16
CA ILE A 22 -1.36 -0.98 10.95
C ILE A 22 -0.52 -0.49 9.76
N PRO A 23 -0.56 0.80 9.34
CA PRO A 23 0.28 1.29 8.25
C PRO A 23 1.77 1.08 8.54
N ILE A 24 2.19 1.30 9.80
CA ILE A 24 3.56 1.10 10.27
C ILE A 24 3.96 -0.37 10.14
N PHE A 25 3.06 -1.29 10.51
CA PHE A 25 3.25 -2.72 10.37
C PHE A 25 3.38 -3.14 8.90
N LEU A 26 2.52 -2.63 8.00
CA LEU A 26 2.60 -2.93 6.57
C LEU A 26 3.90 -2.41 5.94
N ILE A 27 4.32 -1.19 6.28
CA ILE A 27 5.60 -0.63 5.81
C ILE A 27 6.77 -1.46 6.34
N SER A 28 6.74 -1.83 7.63
CA SER A 28 7.73 -2.73 8.22
C SER A 28 7.77 -4.06 7.45
N ASN A 29 6.62 -4.64 7.10
CA ASN A 29 6.55 -5.88 6.33
C ASN A 29 7.23 -5.77 4.96
N ILE A 30 7.03 -4.66 4.25
CA ILE A 30 7.71 -4.37 2.97
C ILE A 30 9.22 -4.31 3.17
N ILE A 31 9.68 -3.56 4.18
CA ILE A 31 11.11 -3.38 4.48
C ILE A 31 11.75 -4.72 4.87
N PHE A 32 11.13 -5.49 5.77
CA PHE A 32 11.63 -6.81 6.14
C PHE A 32 11.76 -7.71 4.93
N ARG A 33 10.69 -7.86 4.13
CA ARG A 33 10.73 -8.74 2.95
C ARG A 33 11.67 -8.26 1.85
N TYR A 34 11.96 -6.96 1.78
CA TYR A 34 13.02 -6.44 0.92
C TYR A 34 14.40 -7.00 1.30
N PHE A 35 14.75 -6.99 2.60
CA PHE A 35 16.04 -7.52 3.08
C PHE A 35 16.16 -9.04 2.93
N TYR A 36 15.05 -9.78 3.02
CA TYR A 36 15.07 -11.22 2.85
C TYR A 36 15.12 -11.68 1.38
N TYR A 37 15.02 -10.75 0.40
CA TYR A 37 15.13 -10.85 -1.08
C TYR A 37 14.33 -11.97 -1.77
N GLU A 38 14.34 -13.19 -1.25
CA GLU A 38 13.67 -14.38 -1.75
C GLU A 38 12.15 -14.18 -1.82
N GLY A 39 11.63 -14.19 -3.04
CA GLY A 39 10.20 -14.33 -3.32
C GLY A 39 9.40 -13.03 -3.51
N THR A 40 10.01 -11.84 -3.52
CA THR A 40 9.26 -10.58 -3.80
C THR A 40 9.43 -10.01 -5.20
N ALA A 41 10.32 -10.61 -6.00
CA ALA A 41 10.42 -10.40 -7.43
C ALA A 41 10.06 -11.73 -8.12
N THR A 42 8.95 -11.74 -8.85
CA THR A 42 8.49 -12.90 -9.62
C THR A 42 8.67 -12.65 -11.11
N THR A 43 8.34 -13.65 -11.94
CA THR A 43 8.32 -13.52 -13.41
C THR A 43 7.49 -12.32 -13.87
N ASP A 44 6.37 -12.04 -13.19
CA ASP A 44 5.53 -10.87 -13.50
C ASP A 44 6.21 -9.57 -13.12
N SER A 45 6.94 -9.54 -12.00
CA SER A 45 7.76 -8.38 -11.61
C SER A 45 8.77 -8.02 -12.70
N PHE A 46 9.50 -9.01 -13.22
CA PHE A 46 10.45 -8.78 -14.31
C PHE A 46 9.78 -8.31 -15.60
N SER A 47 8.57 -8.78 -15.86
CA SER A 47 7.76 -8.29 -16.99
C SER A 47 7.42 -6.81 -16.83
N TYR A 48 7.00 -6.38 -15.65
CA TYR A 48 6.77 -4.96 -15.34
C TYR A 48 8.04 -4.12 -15.46
N PHE A 49 9.19 -4.62 -14.97
CA PHE A 49 10.47 -3.91 -15.07
C PHE A 49 10.92 -3.73 -16.51
N LYS A 50 10.78 -4.78 -17.33
CA LYS A 50 11.09 -4.73 -18.77
C LYS A 50 10.18 -3.74 -19.50
N LEU A 51 8.88 -3.75 -19.19
CA LEU A 51 7.95 -2.77 -19.74
C LEU A 51 8.33 -1.34 -19.35
N ALA A 52 8.64 -1.09 -18.07
CA ALA A 52 9.06 0.22 -17.59
C ALA A 52 10.33 0.73 -18.30
N ALA A 53 11.32 -0.15 -18.50
CA ALA A 53 12.54 0.16 -19.23
C ALA A 53 12.27 0.49 -20.71
N SER A 54 11.29 -0.17 -21.33
CA SER A 54 10.96 0.01 -22.75
C SER A 54 10.16 1.28 -23.09
N LEU A 55 9.57 1.95 -22.09
CA LEU A 55 8.82 3.19 -22.32
C LEU A 55 9.69 4.29 -22.97
N PRO A 56 9.10 5.24 -23.73
CA PRO A 56 7.74 5.23 -24.27
C PRO A 56 7.57 4.28 -25.47
N LYS A 57 8.62 3.58 -25.92
CA LYS A 57 8.63 2.73 -27.12
C LYS A 57 8.17 1.30 -26.80
N ILE A 58 6.90 1.13 -26.47
CA ILE A 58 6.29 -0.19 -26.22
C ILE A 58 5.89 -0.83 -27.55
N LYS A 59 6.30 -2.09 -27.79
CA LYS A 59 5.86 -2.86 -28.98
C LYS A 59 4.52 -3.55 -28.78
N SER A 60 4.36 -4.23 -27.64
CA SER A 60 3.13 -4.89 -27.21
C SER A 60 3.18 -5.10 -25.70
N SER A 61 2.03 -5.04 -25.02
CA SER A 61 1.92 -5.26 -23.58
C SER A 61 0.59 -5.93 -23.24
N TYR A 62 0.65 -6.96 -22.40
CA TYR A 62 -0.53 -7.57 -21.77
C TYR A 62 -0.87 -6.93 -20.42
N PHE A 63 0.03 -6.10 -19.88
CA PHE A 63 -0.11 -5.50 -18.56
C PHE A 63 -0.56 -4.03 -18.63
N PRO A 64 -1.31 -3.54 -17.62
CA PRO A 64 -1.68 -2.13 -17.50
C PRO A 64 -0.44 -1.23 -17.46
N ILE A 65 -0.45 -0.13 -18.22
CA ILE A 65 0.73 0.74 -18.42
C ILE A 65 1.03 1.62 -17.20
N LEU A 66 0.03 1.92 -16.37
CA LEU A 66 0.17 2.84 -15.24
C LEU A 66 1.28 2.43 -14.27
N TYR A 67 1.35 1.15 -13.91
CA TYR A 67 2.38 0.66 -12.98
C TYR A 67 3.80 0.72 -13.56
N PRO A 68 4.08 0.18 -14.78
CA PRO A 68 5.35 0.41 -15.49
C PRO A 68 5.74 1.89 -15.63
N PHE A 69 4.77 2.76 -15.90
CA PHE A 69 5.01 4.20 -16.00
C PHE A 69 5.50 4.77 -14.66
N LEU A 70 4.79 4.49 -13.57
CA LEU A 70 5.18 4.93 -12.24
C LEU A 70 6.53 4.33 -11.82
N LEU A 71 6.79 3.06 -12.15
CA LEU A 71 8.08 2.41 -11.94
C LEU A 71 9.21 3.13 -12.66
N ARG A 72 9.00 3.53 -13.92
CA ARG A 72 10.01 4.29 -14.66
C ARG A 72 10.28 5.64 -14.00
N VAL A 73 9.24 6.34 -13.59
CA VAL A 73 9.36 7.65 -12.93
C VAL A 73 10.13 7.53 -11.62
N THR A 74 9.82 6.54 -10.78
CA THR A 74 10.55 6.31 -9.53
C THR A 74 11.97 5.82 -9.77
N ASN A 75 12.20 5.03 -10.82
CA ASN A 75 13.52 4.57 -11.21
C ASN A 75 14.48 5.70 -11.62
N LEU A 76 13.98 6.87 -12.01
CA LEU A 76 14.82 8.05 -12.26
C LEU A 76 15.59 8.51 -11.01
N PHE A 77 15.10 8.17 -9.81
CA PHE A 77 15.71 8.57 -8.54
C PHE A 77 16.52 7.45 -7.87
N THR A 78 16.21 6.19 -8.17
CA THR A 78 16.78 5.03 -7.47
C THR A 78 17.79 4.26 -8.32
N ASN A 79 17.69 4.35 -9.66
CA ASN A 79 18.42 3.52 -10.62
C ASN A 79 18.25 1.99 -10.42
N ASP A 80 17.22 1.57 -9.69
CA ASP A 80 16.87 0.17 -9.47
C ASP A 80 15.34 0.00 -9.47
N TYR A 81 14.82 -0.80 -10.40
CA TYR A 81 13.38 -1.07 -10.52
C TYR A 81 12.80 -1.85 -9.33
N PHE A 82 13.60 -2.67 -8.67
CA PHE A 82 13.18 -3.40 -7.49
C PHE A 82 13.04 -2.47 -6.29
N ILE A 83 14.00 -1.57 -6.06
CA ILE A 83 13.88 -0.53 -5.01
C ILE A 83 12.71 0.40 -5.33
N SER A 84 12.58 0.79 -6.60
CA SER A 84 11.47 1.60 -7.11
C SER A 84 10.11 1.00 -6.80
N SER A 85 9.97 -0.33 -6.93
CA SER A 85 8.71 -1.01 -6.63
C SER A 85 8.35 -0.93 -5.14
N LYS A 86 9.33 -1.06 -4.24
CA LYS A 86 9.10 -0.94 -2.78
C LYS A 86 8.70 0.47 -2.39
N ILE A 87 9.36 1.47 -2.98
CA ILE A 87 8.99 2.88 -2.79
C ILE A 87 7.54 3.11 -3.23
N LEU A 88 7.13 2.57 -4.39
CA LEU A 88 5.74 2.67 -4.83
C LEU A 88 4.77 2.01 -3.85
N SER A 89 5.07 0.81 -3.34
CA SER A 89 4.24 0.16 -2.32
C SER A 89 4.07 1.02 -1.05
N ILE A 90 5.16 1.65 -0.58
CA ILE A 90 5.12 2.54 0.59
C ILE A 90 4.29 3.79 0.27
N ILE A 91 4.48 4.40 -0.91
CA ILE A 91 3.68 5.55 -1.36
C ILE A 91 2.20 5.19 -1.41
N SER A 92 1.83 3.99 -1.88
CA SER A 92 0.45 3.52 -1.86
C SER A 92 -0.14 3.45 -0.45
N ILE A 93 0.60 2.91 0.53
CA ILE A 93 0.13 2.85 1.93
C ILE A 93 -0.06 4.26 2.49
N LEU A 94 0.90 5.15 2.27
CA LEU A 94 0.84 6.53 2.73
C LEU A 94 -0.31 7.30 2.08
N PHE A 95 -0.56 7.06 0.79
CA PHE A 95 -1.70 7.61 0.09
C PHE A 95 -3.00 7.12 0.68
N ILE A 96 -3.17 5.81 0.90
CA ILE A 96 -4.37 5.25 1.53
C ILE A 96 -4.59 5.88 2.91
N LEU A 97 -3.53 6.01 3.71
CA LEU A 97 -3.56 6.67 5.01
C LEU A 97 -4.03 8.10 4.96
N TYR A 98 -3.38 8.91 4.14
CA TYR A 98 -3.76 10.30 3.98
C TYR A 98 -5.20 10.42 3.48
N PHE A 99 -5.55 9.67 2.44
CA PHE A 99 -6.85 9.74 1.78
C PHE A 99 -7.99 9.34 2.73
N THR A 100 -7.97 8.10 3.24
CA THR A 100 -9.04 7.56 4.09
C THR A 100 -9.20 8.37 5.37
N LYS A 101 -8.12 8.96 5.90
CA LYS A 101 -8.20 9.85 7.05
C LYS A 101 -8.87 11.17 6.70
N LYS A 102 -8.42 11.80 5.60
CA LYS A 102 -8.89 13.11 5.17
C LYS A 102 -10.40 13.10 4.87
N VAL A 103 -10.88 12.05 4.22
CA VAL A 103 -12.29 11.94 3.84
C VAL A 103 -13.15 11.18 4.86
N ASN A 104 -12.56 10.68 5.95
CA ASN A 104 -13.20 9.81 6.94
C ASN A 104 -14.00 8.63 6.31
N PHE A 105 -13.51 8.09 5.19
CA PHE A 105 -14.17 7.01 4.44
C PHE A 105 -13.73 5.65 4.98
N PHE A 106 -14.63 4.94 5.66
CA PHE A 106 -14.42 3.58 6.20
C PHE A 106 -13.03 3.37 6.81
N TRP A 107 -12.56 4.37 7.59
CA TRP A 107 -11.19 4.43 8.07
C TRP A 107 -10.76 3.15 8.78
N LYS A 108 -11.58 2.67 9.72
CA LYS A 108 -11.24 1.51 10.55
C LYS A 108 -11.31 0.21 9.75
N GLU A 109 -12.33 0.11 8.92
CA GLU A 109 -12.67 -1.08 8.13
C GLU A 109 -11.62 -1.31 7.04
N ILE A 110 -11.19 -0.25 6.34
CA ILE A 110 -10.14 -0.34 5.32
C ILE A 110 -8.83 -0.81 5.95
N TRP A 111 -8.44 -0.27 7.10
CA TRP A 111 -7.20 -0.68 7.76
C TRP A 111 -7.24 -2.13 8.26
N ILE A 112 -8.38 -2.58 8.78
CA ILE A 112 -8.57 -3.99 9.15
C ILE A 112 -8.51 -4.88 7.90
N LEU A 113 -9.13 -4.48 6.79
CA LEU A 113 -9.11 -5.24 5.54
C LEU A 113 -7.69 -5.38 4.97
N LEU A 114 -6.87 -4.34 5.08
CA LEU A 114 -5.47 -4.35 4.62
C LEU A 114 -4.56 -5.26 5.47
N LEU A 115 -5.00 -5.70 6.66
CA LEU A 115 -4.32 -6.76 7.42
C LEU A 115 -4.64 -8.17 6.90
N SER A 116 -5.54 -8.32 5.93
CA SER A 116 -5.82 -9.64 5.35
C SER A 116 -4.55 -10.28 4.78
N PRO A 117 -4.41 -11.62 4.85
CA PRO A 117 -3.23 -12.32 4.34
C PRO A 117 -2.91 -11.99 2.88
N ILE A 118 -3.93 -11.78 2.06
CA ILE A 118 -3.79 -11.39 0.65
C ILE A 118 -3.08 -10.05 0.53
N CYS A 119 -3.53 -9.03 1.28
CA CYS A 119 -2.89 -7.71 1.26
C CYS A 119 -1.45 -7.78 1.81
N LEU A 120 -1.23 -8.52 2.89
CA LEU A 120 0.11 -8.74 3.46
C LEU A 120 1.06 -9.43 2.48
N MET A 121 0.55 -10.26 1.57
CA MET A 121 1.35 -10.88 0.51
C MET A 121 1.57 -9.93 -0.68
N ILE A 122 0.56 -9.20 -1.11
CA ILE A 122 0.62 -8.36 -2.33
C ILE A 122 1.47 -7.10 -2.11
N MET A 123 1.31 -6.41 -0.99
CA MET A 123 2.00 -5.14 -0.71
C MET A 123 3.54 -5.19 -0.86
N PRO A 124 4.23 -6.26 -0.40
CA PRO A 124 5.67 -6.41 -0.63
C PRO A 124 6.03 -6.91 -2.04
N MET A 125 5.09 -7.41 -2.85
CA MET A 125 5.38 -7.86 -4.23
C MET A 125 5.59 -6.68 -5.17
N SER A 126 6.40 -6.90 -6.20
CA SER A 126 6.64 -5.88 -7.24
C SER A 126 5.61 -6.02 -8.37
N TRP A 127 4.33 -5.89 -8.02
CA TRP A 127 3.20 -6.01 -8.94
C TRP A 127 2.29 -4.79 -8.94
N SER A 128 1.42 -4.69 -9.95
CA SER A 128 0.53 -3.54 -10.17
C SER A 128 -0.56 -3.37 -9.11
N GLU A 129 -0.90 -4.45 -8.40
CA GLU A 129 -1.95 -4.49 -7.39
C GLU A 129 -1.65 -3.53 -6.23
N THR A 130 -0.38 -3.26 -5.98
CA THR A 130 0.09 -2.27 -5.01
C THR A 130 -0.44 -0.86 -5.31
N ILE A 131 -0.55 -0.50 -6.59
CA ILE A 131 -1.15 0.76 -7.07
C ILE A 131 -2.66 0.61 -7.31
N LEU A 132 -3.13 -0.60 -7.64
CA LEU A 132 -4.57 -0.85 -7.82
C LEU A 132 -5.37 -0.60 -6.54
N LEU A 133 -4.84 -1.00 -5.37
CA LEU A 133 -5.50 -0.81 -4.08
C LEU A 133 -5.90 0.65 -3.77
N PRO A 134 -4.99 1.64 -3.81
CA PRO A 134 -5.38 3.04 -3.61
C PRO A 134 -6.37 3.53 -4.66
N ILE A 135 -6.25 3.09 -5.92
CA ILE A 135 -7.19 3.45 -6.99
C ILE A 135 -8.59 2.92 -6.68
N LEU A 136 -8.71 1.66 -6.26
CA LEU A 136 -10.00 1.05 -5.89
C LEU A 136 -10.64 1.75 -4.69
N ILE A 137 -9.84 2.14 -3.69
CA ILE A 137 -10.35 2.89 -2.53
C ILE A 137 -10.91 4.25 -2.96
N VAL A 138 -10.22 4.96 -3.86
CA VAL A 138 -10.72 6.24 -4.42
C VAL A 138 -11.99 5.99 -5.23
N TYR A 139 -12.01 4.96 -6.07
CA TYR A 139 -13.18 4.60 -6.87
C TYR A 139 -14.40 4.27 -5.99
N PHE A 140 -14.23 3.50 -4.91
CA PHE A 140 -15.31 3.20 -3.98
C PHE A 140 -15.77 4.43 -3.22
N TYR A 141 -14.87 5.33 -2.85
CA TYR A 141 -15.25 6.60 -2.23
C TYR A 141 -16.10 7.46 -3.18
N LEU A 142 -15.71 7.58 -4.44
CA LEU A 142 -16.48 8.32 -5.44
C LEU A 142 -17.88 7.72 -5.63
N ASN A 143 -17.98 6.39 -5.77
CA ASN A 143 -19.28 5.71 -5.86
C ASN A 143 -20.12 5.91 -4.59
N TYR A 144 -19.49 5.84 -3.41
CA TYR A 144 -20.17 6.10 -2.14
C TYR A 144 -20.74 7.51 -2.07
N ILE A 145 -20.04 8.52 -2.58
CA ILE A 145 -20.58 9.88 -2.64
C ILE A 145 -21.75 9.99 -3.61
N ILE A 146 -21.66 9.34 -4.78
CA ILE A 146 -22.69 9.43 -5.83
C ILE A 146 -24.01 8.77 -5.41
N HIS A 147 -23.93 7.66 -4.67
CA HIS A 147 -25.11 6.86 -4.28
C HIS A 147 -25.57 7.06 -2.84
N LYS A 148 -25.01 8.05 -2.15
CA LYS A 148 -25.46 8.46 -0.81
C LYS A 148 -26.53 9.54 -0.92
#